data_AF-A4U0E8-F1
#
_entry.id   AF-A4U0E8-F1
#
_cell.length_a   1.000
_cell.length_b   1.000
_cell.length_c   1.000
_cell.angle_alpha   90.00
_cell.angle_beta   90.00
_cell.angle_gamma   90.00
#
_symmetry.space_group_name_H-M   'P 1'
#
loop_
_entity.id
_entity.type
_entity.pdbx_description
1 polymer ?
#
loop_
_entity_poly.entity_id
_entity_poly.type
_entity_poly.pdbx_seq_one_letter_code
_entity_poly.pdbx_strand_id
1 'polypeptide(L)'
;MEVESGKRTDRPELGKALELCRRKKLPLLIAKLDRLARSVAIISNLMESRVEFRACDMPDATRFTIHILAAVAEHERDMASERTKAALKAAKARGVVLGNPNIREVGTKGRAASLAAADRFAESVWPIIESLRDEGLNLSQTARELNER
;
A
#
# COMPACT_ATOMS: atom_id res chain seq x y z
N MET A 1 15.42 4.68 0.09
CA MET A 1 14.30 4.04 0.81
C MET A 1 13.18 3.89 -0.22
N GLU A 2 12.75 2.67 -0.53
CA GLU A 2 11.76 2.44 -1.58
C GLU A 2 10.34 2.61 -1.02
N VAL A 3 9.61 3.61 -1.53
CA VAL A 3 8.28 4.01 -1.05
C VAL A 3 7.24 3.67 -2.11
N GLU A 4 7.12 2.39 -2.46
CA GLU A 4 6.06 1.94 -3.36
C GLU A 4 5.37 0.66 -2.87
N SER A 5 4.07 0.59 -3.17
CA SER A 5 3.19 -0.55 -2.87
C SER A 5 3.74 -1.86 -3.47
N GLY A 6 3.57 -2.98 -2.75
CA GLY A 6 4.02 -4.33 -3.15
C GLY A 6 3.41 -4.87 -4.45
N LYS A 7 2.55 -4.11 -5.13
CA LYS A 7 1.84 -4.51 -6.36
C LYS A 7 2.51 -4.02 -7.65
N ARG A 8 3.41 -3.02 -7.58
CA ARG A 8 4.17 -2.53 -8.75
C ARG A 8 5.45 -3.35 -8.93
N THR A 9 5.68 -3.79 -10.16
CA THR A 9 6.82 -4.64 -10.56
C THR A 9 8.09 -3.82 -10.79
N ASP A 10 7.96 -2.54 -11.14
CA ASP A 10 9.09 -1.66 -11.44
C ASP A 10 9.69 -1.10 -10.15
N ARG A 11 10.76 -1.73 -9.67
CA ARG A 11 11.47 -1.36 -8.44
C ARG A 11 12.95 -1.06 -8.71
N PRO A 12 13.27 0.17 -9.16
CA PRO A 12 14.64 0.53 -9.53
C PRO A 12 15.59 0.52 -8.32
N GLU A 13 15.10 0.79 -7.11
CA GLU A 13 15.95 0.81 -5.91
C GLU A 13 16.32 -0.61 -5.45
N LEU A 14 15.40 -1.58 -5.60
CA LEU A 14 15.72 -2.99 -5.37
C LEU A 14 16.79 -3.50 -6.34
N GLY A 15 16.71 -3.12 -7.62
CA GLY A 15 17.72 -3.47 -8.63
C GLY A 15 19.12 -2.94 -8.25
N LYS A 16 19.21 -1.67 -7.84
CA LYS A 16 20.47 -1.07 -7.35
C LYS A 16 21.01 -1.78 -6.12
N ALA A 17 20.13 -2.13 -5.17
CA ALA A 17 20.51 -2.85 -3.96
C ALA A 17 21.07 -4.25 -4.29
N LEU A 18 20.41 -4.98 -5.19
CA LEU A 18 20.87 -6.29 -5.65
C LEU A 18 22.24 -6.21 -6.33
N GLU A 19 22.46 -5.20 -7.18
CA GLU A 19 23.73 -5.01 -7.84
C GLU A 19 24.85 -4.67 -6.84
N LEU A 20 24.56 -3.83 -5.84
CA LEU A 20 25.48 -3.51 -4.76
C LEU A 20 25.85 -4.74 -3.93
N CYS A 21 24.84 -5.54 -3.53
CA CYS A 21 25.03 -6.78 -2.79
C CYS A 21 25.87 -7.78 -3.59
N ARG A 22 25.61 -7.93 -4.89
CA ARG A 22 26.39 -8.79 -5.80
C ARG A 22 27.85 -8.35 -5.89
N ARG A 23 28.10 -7.04 -6.04
CA ARG A 23 29.47 -6.48 -6.08
C ARG A 23 30.22 -6.66 -4.78
N LYS A 24 29.55 -6.47 -3.64
CA LYS A 24 30.17 -6.53 -2.31
C LYS A 24 30.17 -7.94 -1.69
N LYS A 25 29.51 -8.92 -2.31
CA LYS A 25 29.27 -10.27 -1.76
C LYS A 25 28.65 -10.21 -0.36
N LEU A 26 27.69 -9.32 -0.17
CA LEU A 26 26.97 -9.14 1.10
C LEU A 26 25.52 -9.60 0.97
N PRO A 27 24.94 -10.15 2.06
CA PRO A 27 23.54 -10.54 2.03
C PRO A 27 22.62 -9.32 2.01
N LEU A 28 21.48 -9.44 1.31
CA LEU A 28 20.41 -8.47 1.35
C LEU A 28 19.56 -8.69 2.61
N LEU A 29 19.46 -7.66 3.46
CA LEU A 29 18.59 -7.70 4.65
C LEU A 29 17.19 -7.23 4.30
N ILE A 30 16.19 -8.03 4.68
CA ILE A 30 14.78 -7.75 4.46
C ILE A 30 14.13 -7.57 5.83
N ALA A 31 13.51 -6.41 6.08
CA ALA A 31 12.90 -6.14 7.38
C ALA A 31 11.68 -7.02 7.67
N LYS A 32 10.84 -7.25 6.65
CA LYS A 32 9.70 -8.17 6.72
C LYS A 32 9.45 -8.89 5.40
N LEU A 33 9.30 -10.20 5.45
CA LEU A 33 9.09 -11.06 4.29
C LEU A 33 7.70 -10.83 3.65
N ASP A 34 6.69 -10.46 4.44
CA ASP A 34 5.31 -10.20 3.98
C ASP A 34 5.22 -9.15 2.86
N ARG A 35 6.16 -8.19 2.87
CA ARG A 35 6.18 -7.09 1.90
C ARG A 35 6.75 -7.54 0.56
N LEU A 36 7.63 -8.51 0.57
CA LEU A 36 8.30 -9.08 -0.59
C LEU A 36 7.47 -10.25 -1.19
N ALA A 37 6.85 -11.06 -0.33
CA ALA A 37 6.02 -12.20 -0.71
C ALA A 37 4.71 -11.84 -1.42
N ARG A 38 4.29 -10.58 -1.38
CA ARG A 38 3.09 -10.10 -2.09
C ARG A 38 3.22 -10.11 -3.62
N SER A 39 4.43 -10.25 -4.14
CA SER A 39 4.71 -10.39 -5.57
C SER A 39 5.67 -11.54 -5.81
N VAL A 40 5.13 -12.63 -6.35
CA VAL A 40 5.88 -13.85 -6.70
C VAL A 40 7.00 -13.52 -7.69
N ALA A 41 6.74 -12.62 -8.64
CA ALA A 41 7.75 -12.14 -9.59
C ALA A 41 8.99 -11.56 -8.91
N ILE A 42 8.82 -10.85 -7.78
CA ILE A 42 9.95 -10.28 -7.03
C ILE A 42 10.77 -11.40 -6.38
N ILE A 43 10.11 -12.39 -5.77
CA ILE A 43 10.82 -13.53 -5.19
C ILE A 43 11.55 -14.32 -6.26
N SER A 44 10.94 -14.58 -7.41
CA SER A 44 11.60 -15.25 -8.54
C SER A 44 12.82 -14.47 -9.04
N ASN A 45 12.71 -13.16 -9.24
CA ASN A 45 13.84 -12.31 -9.65
C ASN A 45 14.96 -12.27 -8.60
N LEU A 46 14.58 -12.21 -7.30
CA LEU A 46 15.54 -12.25 -6.19
C LEU A 46 16.31 -13.58 -6.20
N MET A 47 15.64 -14.68 -6.49
CA MET A 47 16.23 -16.01 -6.60
C MET A 47 17.20 -16.08 -7.79
N GLU A 48 16.83 -15.56 -8.95
CA GLU A 48 17.70 -15.51 -10.13
C GLU A 48 18.97 -14.68 -9.90
N SER A 49 18.89 -13.64 -9.05
CA SER A 49 20.03 -12.77 -8.73
C SER A 49 21.20 -13.48 -8.01
N ARG A 50 20.96 -14.68 -7.44
CA ARG A 50 21.92 -15.46 -6.62
C ARG A 50 22.52 -14.71 -5.43
N VAL A 51 21.94 -13.59 -5.03
CA VAL A 51 22.32 -12.86 -3.81
C VAL A 51 21.76 -13.60 -2.60
N GLU A 52 22.56 -13.76 -1.56
CA GLU A 52 22.09 -14.32 -0.28
C GLU A 52 21.18 -13.29 0.40
N PHE A 53 20.09 -13.71 1.03
CA PHE A 53 19.17 -12.79 1.68
C PHE A 53 18.74 -13.33 3.03
N ARG A 54 18.53 -12.42 3.99
CA ARG A 54 18.06 -12.75 5.33
C ARG A 54 16.87 -11.87 5.69
N ALA A 55 15.81 -12.52 6.13
CA ALA A 55 14.62 -11.86 6.63
C ALA A 55 14.78 -11.65 8.14
N CYS A 56 14.68 -10.41 8.63
CA CYS A 56 14.82 -10.11 10.05
C CYS A 56 13.66 -10.68 10.88
N ASP A 57 12.48 -10.82 10.27
CA ASP A 57 11.29 -11.44 10.87
C ASP A 57 11.31 -12.97 10.82
N MET A 58 12.13 -13.57 9.96
CA MET A 58 12.31 -15.02 9.87
C MET A 58 13.79 -15.36 9.60
N PRO A 59 14.66 -15.28 10.62
CA PRO A 59 16.12 -15.39 10.44
C PRO A 59 16.58 -16.75 9.91
N ASP A 60 15.87 -17.81 10.27
CA ASP A 60 16.17 -19.20 9.87
C ASP A 60 15.56 -19.57 8.50
N ALA A 61 14.87 -18.62 7.86
CA ALA A 61 14.27 -18.86 6.56
C ALA A 61 15.35 -19.12 5.50
N THR A 62 15.42 -20.35 5.04
CA THR A 62 16.26 -20.73 3.92
C THR A 62 15.64 -20.25 2.60
N ARG A 63 16.48 -20.21 1.57
CA ARG A 63 16.05 -19.95 0.20
C ARG A 63 14.91 -20.88 -0.25
N PHE A 64 14.97 -22.14 0.15
CA PHE A 64 13.95 -23.15 -0.16
C PHE A 64 12.61 -22.88 0.55
N THR A 65 12.65 -22.62 1.86
CA THR A 65 11.44 -22.34 2.64
C THR A 65 10.72 -21.09 2.14
N ILE A 66 11.48 -20.07 1.72
CA ILE A 66 10.90 -18.84 1.17
C ILE A 66 10.21 -19.10 -0.16
N HIS A 67 10.75 -20.02 -0.98
CA HIS A 67 10.10 -20.40 -2.24
C HIS A 67 8.77 -21.12 -2.01
N ILE A 68 8.72 -22.04 -1.05
CA ILE A 68 7.47 -22.71 -0.66
C ILE A 68 6.46 -21.68 -0.13
N LEU A 69 6.88 -20.80 0.77
CA LEU A 69 5.99 -19.78 1.34
C LEU A 69 5.45 -18.84 0.27
N ALA A 70 6.28 -18.47 -0.71
CA ALA A 70 5.85 -17.66 -1.85
C ALA A 70 4.78 -18.38 -2.70
N ALA A 71 5.01 -19.66 -3.02
CA ALA A 71 4.07 -20.47 -3.79
C ALA A 71 2.75 -20.71 -3.05
N VAL A 72 2.80 -20.94 -1.73
CA VAL A 72 1.59 -21.06 -0.90
C VAL A 72 0.82 -19.75 -0.88
N ALA A 73 1.49 -18.62 -0.68
CA ALA A 73 0.84 -17.31 -0.68
C ALA A 73 0.20 -16.97 -2.04
N GLU A 74 0.82 -17.39 -3.16
CA GLU A 74 0.22 -17.28 -4.50
C GLU A 74 -1.05 -18.10 -4.61
N HIS A 75 -0.98 -19.38 -4.22
CA HIS A 75 -2.12 -20.29 -4.27
C HIS A 75 -3.29 -19.78 -3.42
N GLU A 76 -3.03 -19.30 -2.19
CA GLU A 76 -4.07 -18.72 -1.34
C GLU A 76 -4.73 -17.50 -1.97
N ARG A 77 -3.93 -16.65 -2.62
CA ARG A 77 -4.42 -15.46 -3.32
C ARG A 77 -5.32 -15.82 -4.49
N ASP A 78 -4.92 -16.82 -5.28
CA ASP A 78 -5.71 -17.32 -6.39
C ASP A 78 -7.01 -17.96 -5.92
N MET A 79 -6.95 -18.80 -4.87
CA MET A 79 -8.13 -19.39 -4.24
C MET A 79 -9.10 -18.33 -3.69
N ALA A 80 -8.59 -17.25 -3.09
CA ALA A 80 -9.42 -16.13 -2.65
C ALA A 80 -10.09 -15.40 -3.82
N SER A 81 -9.35 -15.20 -4.91
CA SER A 81 -9.86 -14.60 -6.16
C SER A 81 -10.96 -15.47 -6.78
N GLU A 82 -10.73 -16.77 -6.89
CA GLU A 82 -11.69 -17.75 -7.41
C GLU A 82 -12.96 -17.79 -6.57
N ARG A 83 -12.82 -17.87 -5.23
CA ARG A 83 -13.96 -17.85 -4.31
C ARG A 83 -14.78 -16.58 -4.46
N THR A 84 -14.13 -15.42 -4.61
CA THR A 84 -14.81 -14.14 -4.81
C THR A 84 -15.56 -14.14 -6.14
N LYS A 85 -14.93 -14.59 -7.23
CA LYS A 85 -15.58 -14.70 -8.55
C LYS A 85 -16.78 -15.65 -8.52
N ALA A 86 -16.65 -16.79 -7.86
CA ALA A 86 -17.73 -17.75 -7.70
C ALA A 86 -18.90 -17.16 -6.90
N ALA A 87 -18.63 -16.47 -5.79
CA ALA A 87 -19.63 -15.80 -4.98
C ALA A 87 -20.36 -14.70 -5.76
N LEU A 88 -19.63 -13.88 -6.54
CA LEU A 88 -20.21 -12.86 -7.41
C LEU A 88 -21.07 -13.47 -8.53
N LYS A 89 -20.62 -14.56 -9.16
CA LYS A 89 -21.40 -15.28 -10.17
C LYS A 89 -22.72 -15.78 -9.59
N ALA A 90 -22.69 -16.37 -8.40
CA ALA A 90 -23.89 -16.83 -7.70
C ALA A 90 -24.82 -15.67 -7.32
N ALA A 91 -24.28 -14.54 -6.83
CA ALA A 91 -25.06 -13.34 -6.53
C ALA A 91 -25.76 -12.80 -7.78
N LYS A 92 -25.04 -12.72 -8.92
CA LYS A 92 -25.61 -12.29 -10.19
C LYS A 92 -26.74 -13.23 -10.67
N ALA A 93 -26.56 -14.54 -10.51
CA ALA A 93 -27.59 -15.53 -10.85
C ALA A 93 -28.85 -15.40 -9.98
N ARG A 94 -28.70 -14.96 -8.72
CA ARG A 94 -29.82 -14.60 -7.82
C ARG A 94 -30.46 -13.24 -8.15
N GLY A 95 -30.00 -12.54 -9.18
CA GLY A 95 -30.53 -11.22 -9.56
C GLY A 95 -29.94 -10.03 -8.80
N VAL A 96 -28.88 -10.23 -8.02
CA VAL A 96 -28.17 -9.11 -7.37
C VAL A 96 -27.50 -8.26 -8.44
N VAL A 97 -27.86 -6.97 -8.50
CA VAL A 97 -27.18 -5.99 -9.37
C VAL A 97 -25.81 -5.70 -8.77
N LEU A 98 -24.77 -6.19 -9.44
CA LEU A 98 -23.38 -5.96 -9.05
C LEU A 98 -22.83 -4.72 -9.76
N GLY A 99 -22.01 -3.93 -9.06
CA GLY A 99 -21.50 -2.65 -9.54
C GLY A 99 -22.45 -1.48 -9.23
N ASN A 100 -22.00 -0.25 -9.52
CA ASN A 100 -22.82 0.94 -9.36
C ASN A 100 -22.99 1.62 -10.74
N PRO A 101 -24.12 1.42 -11.43
CA PRO A 101 -24.34 1.97 -12.77
C PRO A 101 -24.33 3.52 -12.80
N ASN A 102 -24.55 4.18 -11.66
CA ASN A 102 -24.59 5.65 -11.55
C ASN A 102 -23.32 6.22 -10.91
N ILE A 103 -22.15 5.60 -11.13
CA ILE A 103 -20.89 5.99 -10.46
C ILE A 103 -20.54 7.48 -10.62
N ARG A 104 -20.92 8.11 -11.75
CA ARG A 104 -20.78 9.54 -11.97
C ARG A 104 -21.69 10.37 -11.08
N GLU A 105 -22.97 10.01 -11.00
CA GLU A 105 -23.97 10.73 -10.19
C GLU A 105 -23.75 10.53 -8.68
N VAL A 106 -23.33 9.33 -8.28
CA VAL A 106 -22.94 9.06 -6.89
C VAL A 106 -21.62 9.74 -6.57
N GLY A 107 -20.69 9.82 -7.53
CA GLY A 107 -19.45 10.58 -7.40
C GLY A 107 -19.68 12.07 -7.21
N THR A 108 -20.64 12.68 -7.94
CA THR A 108 -20.99 14.10 -7.74
C THR A 108 -21.66 14.32 -6.39
N LYS A 109 -22.57 13.45 -5.96
CA LYS A 109 -23.19 13.50 -4.62
C LYS A 109 -22.16 13.34 -3.51
N GLY A 110 -21.24 12.40 -3.65
CA GLY A 110 -20.12 12.19 -2.73
C GLY A 110 -19.20 13.40 -2.66
N ARG A 111 -18.83 13.97 -3.80
CA ARG A 111 -18.03 15.20 -3.87
C ARG A 111 -18.74 16.39 -3.21
N ALA A 112 -20.05 16.55 -3.45
CA ALA A 112 -20.84 17.60 -2.82
C ALA A 112 -20.89 17.43 -1.30
N ALA A 113 -21.07 16.20 -0.82
CA ALA A 113 -21.03 15.90 0.62
C ALA A 113 -19.65 16.17 1.24
N SER A 114 -18.57 15.82 0.54
CA SER A 114 -17.20 16.11 0.97
C SER A 114 -16.89 17.61 0.98
N LEU A 115 -17.34 18.36 -0.02
CA LEU A 115 -17.19 19.82 -0.06
C LEU A 115 -17.96 20.47 1.10
N ALA A 116 -19.22 20.11 1.30
CA ALA A 116 -20.01 20.65 2.41
C ALA A 116 -19.41 20.29 3.79
N ALA A 117 -18.77 19.13 3.93
CA ALA A 117 -18.04 18.77 5.14
C ALA A 117 -16.76 19.60 5.32
N ALA A 118 -16.02 19.86 4.24
CA ALA A 118 -14.84 20.71 4.25
C ALA A 118 -15.20 22.17 4.58
N ASP A 119 -16.30 22.69 4.03
CA ASP A 119 -16.79 24.04 4.32
C ASP A 119 -17.17 24.19 5.81
N ARG A 120 -17.95 23.25 6.35
CA ARG A 120 -18.27 23.23 7.79
C ARG A 120 -17.04 23.15 8.68
N PHE A 121 -16.06 22.34 8.27
CA PHE A 121 -14.80 22.23 9.01
C PHE A 121 -14.03 23.55 8.96
N ALA A 122 -13.92 24.18 7.78
CA ALA A 122 -13.30 25.48 7.64
C ALA A 122 -13.98 26.54 8.50
N GLU A 123 -15.32 26.61 8.52
CA GLU A 123 -16.09 27.48 9.40
C GLU A 123 -15.79 27.24 10.88
N SER A 124 -15.68 25.97 11.29
CA SER A 124 -15.39 25.62 12.69
C SER A 124 -13.97 25.99 13.13
N VAL A 125 -13.00 25.96 12.21
CA VAL A 125 -11.58 26.21 12.50
C VAL A 125 -11.20 27.67 12.24
N TRP A 126 -12.01 28.41 11.48
CA TRP A 126 -11.76 29.82 11.14
C TRP A 126 -11.50 30.73 12.34
N PRO A 127 -12.27 30.67 13.45
CA PRO A 127 -12.00 31.51 14.62
C PRO A 127 -10.63 31.23 15.27
N ILE A 128 -10.16 29.99 15.20
CA ILE A 128 -8.85 29.58 15.73
C ILE A 128 -7.73 30.11 14.81
N ILE A 129 -7.95 30.06 13.49
CA ILE A 129 -7.00 30.62 12.51
C ILE A 129 -6.89 32.14 12.68
N GLU A 130 -8.02 32.84 12.89
CA GLU A 130 -8.02 34.28 13.16
C GLU A 130 -7.25 34.62 14.44
N SER A 131 -7.48 33.91 15.55
CA SER A 131 -6.75 34.19 16.79
C SER A 131 -5.24 33.99 16.64
N LEU A 132 -4.82 32.91 15.96
CA LEU A 132 -3.41 32.64 15.70
C LEU A 132 -2.79 33.68 14.75
N ARG A 133 -3.56 34.24 13.82
CA ARG A 133 -3.09 35.30 12.93
C ARG A 133 -2.93 36.63 13.67
N ASP A 134 -3.83 36.94 14.60
CA ASP A 134 -3.76 38.14 15.44
C ASP A 134 -2.59 38.07 16.43
N GLU A 135 -2.19 36.86 16.83
CA GLU A 135 -0.94 36.57 17.56
C GLU A 135 0.32 36.70 16.68
N GLY A 136 0.17 36.97 15.38
CA GLY A 136 1.26 37.22 14.44
C GLY A 136 1.89 35.97 13.82
N LEU A 137 1.27 34.79 13.96
CA LEU A 137 1.78 33.56 13.36
C LEU A 137 1.61 33.59 11.84
N ASN A 138 2.60 33.06 11.13
CA ASN A 138 2.51 32.84 9.69
C ASN A 138 1.78 31.53 9.35
N LEU A 139 1.37 31.37 8.09
CA LEU A 139 0.58 30.22 7.63
C LEU A 139 1.19 28.85 7.97
N SER A 140 2.52 28.72 7.93
CA SER A 140 3.21 27.47 8.27
C SER A 140 3.16 27.17 9.77
N GLN A 141 3.23 28.21 10.61
CA GLN A 141 3.12 28.10 12.07
C GLN A 141 1.67 27.80 12.48
N THR A 142 0.69 28.47 11.89
CA THR A 142 -0.74 28.20 12.10
C THR A 142 -1.10 26.76 11.72
N ALA A 143 -0.60 26.27 10.58
CA ALA A 143 -0.84 24.88 10.17
C ALA A 143 -0.19 23.86 11.12
N ARG A 144 0.97 24.19 11.72
CA ARG A 144 1.61 23.32 12.71
C ARG A 144 0.80 23.26 14.01
N GLU A 145 0.40 24.42 14.54
CA GLU A 145 -0.39 24.52 15.76
C GLU A 145 -1.74 23.79 15.64
N LEU A 146 -2.41 23.89 14.49
CA LEU A 146 -3.66 23.17 14.21
C LEU A 146 -3.51 21.64 14.13
N ASN A 147 -2.32 21.13 13.84
CA ASN A 147 -2.05 19.68 13.82
C ASN A 147 -1.62 19.13 15.19
N GLU A 148 -1.24 20.01 16.12
CA GLU A 148 -0.78 19.64 17.47
C GLU A 148 -1.92 19.66 18.51
N ARG A 149 -3.09 20.24 18.18
CA ARG A 149 -4.33 20.23 18.98
C ARG A 149 -5.25 19.07 18.62
#